data_AF-A0A081D9M0-F1
#
_entry.id   AF-A0A081D9M0-F1
#
_cell.length_a   1.000
_cell.length_b   1.000
_cell.length_c   1.000
_cell.angle_alpha   90.00
_cell.angle_beta   90.00
_cell.angle_gamma   90.00
#
_symmetry.space_group_name_H-M   'P 1'
#
loop_
_entity.id
_entity.type
_entity.pdbx_description
1 polymer ?
#
loop_
_entity_poly.entity_id
_entity_poly.type
_entity_poly.pdbx_seq_one_letter_code
_entity_poly.pdbx_strand_id
1 'polypeptide(L)'
;MDGAINVYDLQGNQKGSVGSVVADIVSFQFHPVTKNMYMVLNNSNSVSVLDTVRFGAITKLSVGKDPVAIAYNPHNGLMYVGNRGDQTFSRISPKHQVIDTIKTESFGLGLAISSKEDIIGVSNSADDTVSISGLQSGPTVTVNEEYYEDREDFQHNPAMVGHVKLVASGEDRINALQITEKSVTGTEICKTISLSNSQSPQNFANVSEVFDFDGNLIDGHVTWCFKINPFQQVTFLIYYNQIEMYNMLPEKSRISTGVQMSKGIPVSWLDNPKDEPPNESTY
;
A
#
# COMPACT_ATOMS: atom_id res chain seq x y z
N MET A 1 -11.68 -36.86 25.69
CA MET A 1 -12.40 -35.58 25.49
C MET A 1 -12.92 -35.59 24.07
N ASP A 2 -14.12 -35.08 23.85
CA ASP A 2 -14.86 -35.04 22.58
C ASP A 2 -14.31 -34.01 21.56
N GLY A 3 -13.20 -33.33 21.89
CA GLY A 3 -12.52 -32.38 21.01
C GLY A 3 -13.31 -31.10 20.73
N ALA A 4 -14.41 -30.88 21.45
CA ALA A 4 -15.27 -29.73 21.22
C ALA A 4 -14.62 -28.42 21.70
N ILE A 5 -14.85 -27.34 20.94
CA ILE A 5 -14.50 -25.99 21.38
C ILE A 5 -15.72 -25.40 22.05
N ASN A 6 -15.64 -25.23 23.36
CA ASN A 6 -16.67 -24.61 24.16
C ASN A 6 -16.37 -23.13 24.34
N VAL A 7 -17.37 -22.30 24.10
CA VAL A 7 -17.27 -20.84 24.26
C VAL A 7 -18.06 -20.43 25.48
N TYR A 8 -17.43 -19.67 26.37
CA TYR A 8 -18.01 -19.18 27.62
C TYR A 8 -17.99 -17.66 27.67
N ASP A 9 -18.94 -17.05 28.37
CA ASP A 9 -18.82 -15.64 28.76
C ASP A 9 -17.90 -15.45 29.97
N LEU A 10 -17.63 -14.19 30.33
CA LEU A 10 -16.77 -13.84 31.45
C LEU A 10 -17.37 -14.21 32.82
N GLN A 11 -18.63 -14.61 32.86
CA GLN A 11 -19.29 -15.13 34.05
C GLN A 11 -19.22 -16.68 34.11
N GLY A 12 -18.66 -17.32 33.09
CA GLY A 12 -18.49 -18.77 33.01
C GLY A 12 -19.70 -19.51 32.43
N ASN A 13 -20.68 -18.81 31.86
CA ASN A 13 -21.82 -19.47 31.21
C ASN A 13 -21.44 -19.88 29.79
N GLN A 14 -21.75 -21.12 29.42
CA GLN A 14 -21.54 -21.60 28.05
C GLN A 14 -22.46 -20.86 27.07
N LYS A 15 -21.86 -20.17 26.09
CA LYS A 15 -22.56 -19.46 25.01
C LYS A 15 -22.73 -20.31 23.75
N GLY A 16 -21.86 -21.31 23.56
CA GLY A 16 -21.91 -22.17 22.40
C GLY A 16 -20.88 -23.30 22.48
N SER A 17 -21.03 -24.24 21.55
CA SER A 17 -20.03 -25.29 21.30
C SER A 17 -19.90 -25.47 19.80
N VAL A 18 -18.66 -25.62 19.35
CA VAL A 18 -18.35 -26.11 18.01
C VAL A 18 -17.96 -27.57 18.18
N GLY A 19 -18.44 -28.45 17.27
CA GLY A 19 -18.18 -29.90 17.32
C GLY A 19 -16.68 -30.25 17.32
N SER A 20 -16.35 -31.54 17.29
CA SER A 20 -14.97 -32.04 17.43
C SER A 20 -14.00 -31.33 16.48
N VAL A 21 -13.22 -30.39 17.01
CA VAL A 21 -12.06 -29.83 16.33
C VAL A 21 -10.88 -30.76 16.59
N VAL A 22 -9.99 -30.83 15.60
CA VAL A 22 -8.90 -31.82 15.56
C VAL A 22 -8.03 -31.73 16.81
N ALA A 23 -7.65 -32.90 17.33
CA ALA A 23 -6.82 -33.06 18.53
C ALA A 23 -5.34 -32.72 18.26
N ASP A 24 -5.03 -31.46 17.97
CA ASP A 24 -3.65 -30.95 17.83
C ASP A 24 -3.54 -29.42 17.91
N ILE A 25 -4.52 -28.74 18.50
CA ILE A 25 -4.46 -27.29 18.73
C ILE A 25 -3.35 -26.99 19.74
N VAL A 26 -2.36 -26.22 19.33
CA VAL A 26 -1.22 -25.81 20.19
C VAL A 26 -1.28 -24.33 20.60
N SER A 27 -1.95 -23.50 19.82
CA SER A 27 -2.08 -22.07 20.06
C SER A 27 -3.33 -21.53 19.36
N PHE A 28 -3.87 -20.42 19.85
CA PHE A 28 -4.99 -19.74 19.22
C PHE A 28 -4.88 -18.23 19.38
N GLN A 29 -5.48 -17.48 18.45
CA GLN A 29 -5.48 -16.03 18.46
C GLN A 29 -6.78 -15.49 17.89
N PHE A 30 -7.36 -14.50 18.57
CA PHE A 30 -8.56 -13.81 18.13
C PHE A 30 -8.23 -12.65 17.20
N HIS A 31 -9.00 -12.54 16.11
CA HIS A 31 -8.96 -11.40 15.19
C HIS A 31 -10.10 -10.42 15.54
N PRO A 32 -9.80 -9.25 16.13
CA PRO A 32 -10.80 -8.38 16.73
C PRO A 32 -11.75 -7.69 15.73
N VAL A 33 -11.32 -7.48 14.49
CA VAL A 33 -12.17 -6.89 13.44
C VAL A 33 -13.12 -7.92 12.84
N THR A 34 -12.60 -9.04 12.34
CA THR A 34 -13.42 -10.08 11.67
C THR A 34 -14.17 -11.00 12.63
N LYS A 35 -13.90 -10.91 13.94
CA LYS A 35 -14.49 -11.77 14.98
C LYS A 35 -14.24 -13.27 14.74
N ASN A 36 -13.09 -13.58 14.15
CA ASN A 36 -12.67 -14.96 13.90
C ASN A 36 -11.63 -15.40 14.94
N MET A 37 -11.66 -16.67 15.32
CA MET A 37 -10.64 -17.33 16.11
C MET A 37 -9.77 -18.18 15.20
N TYR A 38 -8.46 -17.95 15.21
CA TYR A 38 -7.49 -18.74 14.44
C TYR A 38 -6.80 -19.70 15.39
N MET A 39 -6.70 -20.97 15.01
CA MET A 39 -6.16 -22.04 15.85
C MET A 39 -5.09 -22.79 15.09
N VAL A 40 -3.91 -22.89 15.67
CA VAL A 40 -2.76 -23.55 15.07
C VAL A 40 -2.84 -25.04 15.32
N LEU A 41 -2.84 -25.82 14.23
CA LEU A 41 -2.87 -27.29 14.24
C LEU A 41 -1.48 -27.81 13.86
N ASN A 42 -0.67 -28.16 14.87
CA ASN A 42 0.76 -28.43 14.68
C ASN A 42 1.02 -29.63 13.78
N ASN A 43 0.42 -30.79 14.09
CA ASN A 43 0.62 -32.02 13.32
C ASN A 43 0.01 -31.92 11.91
N SER A 44 -0.96 -31.05 11.74
CA SER A 44 -1.66 -30.83 10.47
C SER A 44 -1.03 -29.76 9.58
N ASN A 45 0.07 -29.11 10.00
CA ASN A 45 0.72 -27.98 9.29
C ASN A 45 -0.30 -26.94 8.78
N SER A 46 -1.28 -26.60 9.62
CA SER A 46 -2.39 -25.75 9.20
C SER A 46 -2.93 -24.87 10.33
N VAL A 47 -3.71 -23.87 9.94
CA VAL A 47 -4.52 -23.05 10.84
C VAL A 47 -5.98 -23.26 10.54
N SER A 48 -6.76 -23.52 11.57
CA SER A 48 -8.21 -23.61 11.53
C SER A 48 -8.82 -22.27 11.94
N VAL A 49 -9.74 -21.75 11.13
CA VAL A 49 -10.41 -20.46 11.38
C VAL A 49 -11.85 -20.68 11.74
N LEU A 50 -12.25 -20.23 12.93
CA LEU A 50 -13.59 -20.32 13.47
C LEU A 50 -14.28 -18.95 13.48
N ASP A 51 -15.47 -18.86 12.89
CA ASP A 51 -16.39 -17.73 13.10
C ASP A 51 -16.99 -17.81 14.51
N THR A 52 -16.64 -16.84 15.37
CA THR A 52 -17.08 -16.82 16.78
C THR A 52 -18.49 -16.27 16.99
N VAL A 53 -19.09 -15.67 15.96
CA VAL A 53 -20.47 -15.15 16.01
C VAL A 53 -21.45 -16.25 15.64
N ARG A 54 -21.13 -17.00 14.58
CA ARG A 54 -21.99 -18.07 14.05
C ARG A 54 -21.69 -19.44 14.63
N PHE A 55 -20.55 -19.59 15.30
CA PHE A 55 -20.06 -20.89 15.82
C PHE A 55 -20.03 -21.99 14.75
N GLY A 56 -19.78 -21.63 13.47
CA GLY A 56 -20.27 -22.44 12.35
C GLY A 56 -19.49 -22.40 11.04
N ALA A 57 -18.25 -21.93 11.02
CA ALA A 57 -17.38 -22.08 9.85
C ALA A 57 -15.99 -22.49 10.31
N ILE A 58 -15.45 -23.56 9.75
CA ILE A 58 -14.07 -24.01 9.96
C ILE A 58 -13.37 -23.99 8.61
N THR A 59 -12.60 -22.95 8.35
CA THR A 59 -11.69 -22.90 7.20
C THR A 59 -10.33 -23.43 7.62
N LYS A 60 -9.76 -24.39 6.88
CA LYS A 60 -8.38 -24.84 7.10
C LYS A 60 -7.44 -24.16 6.11
N LEU A 61 -6.37 -23.58 6.63
CA LEU A 61 -5.35 -22.87 5.87
C LEU A 61 -4.03 -23.60 6.04
N SER A 62 -3.46 -24.15 4.96
CA SER A 62 -2.14 -24.75 4.99
C SER A 62 -1.07 -23.68 5.23
N VAL A 63 -0.21 -23.89 6.21
CA VAL A 63 0.93 -23.00 6.53
C VAL A 63 2.24 -23.79 6.41
N GLY A 64 3.33 -23.28 6.96
CA GLY A 64 4.60 -24.02 7.03
C GLY A 64 4.57 -25.18 8.02
N LYS A 65 5.71 -25.84 8.15
CA LYS A 65 5.89 -27.05 8.95
C LYS A 65 6.02 -26.78 10.45
N ASP A 66 5.43 -27.66 11.24
CA ASP A 66 5.37 -27.62 12.70
C ASP A 66 5.01 -26.22 13.22
N PRO A 67 3.82 -25.68 12.88
CA PRO A 67 3.40 -24.38 13.36
C PRO A 67 3.10 -24.44 14.85
N VAL A 68 3.59 -23.47 15.62
CA VAL A 68 3.52 -23.49 17.10
C VAL A 68 3.00 -22.20 17.73
N ALA A 69 3.06 -21.07 17.01
CA ALA A 69 2.63 -19.78 17.52
C ALA A 69 1.79 -19.04 16.50
N ILE A 70 0.93 -18.15 17.01
CA ILE A 70 0.17 -17.22 16.19
C ILE A 70 0.01 -15.88 16.92
N ALA A 71 0.12 -14.77 16.19
CA ALA A 71 -0.13 -13.43 16.71
C ALA A 71 -0.90 -12.58 15.69
N TYR A 72 -1.70 -11.64 16.19
CA TYR A 72 -2.42 -10.67 15.38
C TYR A 72 -1.66 -9.34 15.36
N ASN A 73 -1.48 -8.76 14.18
CA ASN A 73 -0.95 -7.39 14.04
C ASN A 73 -2.12 -6.41 13.82
N PRO A 74 -2.47 -5.56 14.80
CA PRO A 74 -3.54 -4.58 14.66
C PRO A 74 -3.27 -3.48 13.64
N HIS A 75 -2.00 -3.25 13.27
CA HIS A 75 -1.64 -2.21 12.32
C HIS A 75 -2.06 -2.59 10.88
N ASN A 76 -1.70 -3.79 10.43
CA ASN A 76 -2.01 -4.25 9.06
C ASN A 76 -3.17 -5.25 8.99
N GLY A 77 -3.73 -5.65 10.13
CA GLY A 77 -4.84 -6.60 10.21
C GLY A 77 -4.48 -8.04 9.87
N LEU A 78 -3.19 -8.40 9.79
CA LEU A 78 -2.76 -9.75 9.43
C LEU A 78 -2.56 -10.63 10.67
N MET A 79 -2.74 -11.94 10.48
CA MET A 79 -2.30 -12.95 11.43
C MET A 79 -0.95 -13.50 11.00
N TYR A 80 -0.04 -13.72 11.95
CA TYR A 80 1.31 -14.23 11.72
C TYR A 80 1.43 -15.57 12.42
N VAL A 81 1.81 -16.61 11.68
CA VAL A 81 1.92 -17.97 12.19
C VAL A 81 3.38 -18.37 12.18
N GLY A 82 3.93 -18.72 13.33
CA GLY A 82 5.31 -19.17 13.46
C GLY A 82 5.45 -20.67 13.18
N ASN A 83 6.22 -21.01 12.15
CA ASN A 83 6.47 -22.37 11.67
C ASN A 83 7.87 -22.83 12.12
N ARG A 84 7.93 -23.58 13.22
CA ARG A 84 9.21 -23.98 13.83
C ARG A 84 10.00 -24.92 12.94
N GLY A 85 9.32 -25.87 12.28
CA GLY A 85 9.95 -26.92 11.50
C GLY A 85 10.67 -26.38 10.26
N ASP A 86 10.20 -25.25 9.72
CA ASP A 86 10.77 -24.60 8.53
C ASP A 86 11.60 -23.35 8.86
N GLN A 87 11.58 -22.87 10.12
CA GLN A 87 12.16 -21.58 10.51
C GLN A 87 11.59 -20.44 9.64
N THR A 88 10.26 -20.36 9.60
CA THR A 88 9.53 -19.34 8.85
C THR A 88 8.37 -18.77 9.66
N PHE A 89 7.80 -17.66 9.20
CA PHE A 89 6.45 -17.25 9.59
C PHE A 89 5.56 -16.99 8.37
N SER A 90 4.33 -17.50 8.41
CA SER A 90 3.32 -17.30 7.37
C SER A 90 2.40 -16.15 7.73
N ARG A 91 2.09 -15.27 6.77
CA ARG A 91 1.13 -14.17 6.95
C ARG A 91 -0.22 -14.55 6.38
N ILE A 92 -1.28 -14.36 7.16
CA ILE A 92 -2.65 -14.69 6.79
C ILE A 92 -3.51 -13.42 6.77
N SER A 93 -4.23 -13.22 5.66
CA SER A 93 -5.13 -12.09 5.47
C SER A 93 -6.47 -12.27 6.22
N PRO A 94 -7.20 -11.17 6.48
CA PRO A 94 -8.57 -11.21 6.98
C PRO A 94 -9.54 -12.03 6.11
N LYS A 95 -9.19 -12.25 4.83
CA LYS A 95 -9.97 -13.05 3.86
C LYS A 95 -9.61 -14.54 3.89
N HIS A 96 -8.91 -14.99 4.94
CA HIS A 96 -8.49 -16.39 5.14
C HIS A 96 -7.58 -16.89 4.02
N GLN A 97 -6.59 -16.09 3.64
CA GLN A 97 -5.60 -16.46 2.62
C GLN A 97 -4.19 -16.33 3.20
N VAL A 98 -3.34 -17.33 3.00
CA VAL A 98 -1.90 -17.19 3.23
C VAL A 98 -1.34 -16.31 2.12
N ILE A 99 -0.80 -15.15 2.49
CA ILE A 99 -0.26 -14.14 1.58
C ILE A 99 1.14 -14.56 1.14
N ASP A 100 1.98 -14.90 2.11
CA ASP A 100 3.34 -15.36 1.92
C ASP A 100 3.89 -16.07 3.17
N THR A 101 5.11 -16.58 3.02
CA THR A 101 5.90 -17.21 4.08
C THR A 101 7.30 -16.61 4.05
N ILE A 102 7.73 -16.05 5.18
CA ILE A 102 8.99 -15.31 5.32
C ILE A 102 9.95 -16.18 6.15
N LYS A 103 11.19 -16.32 5.66
CA LYS A 103 12.24 -17.06 6.38
C LYS A 103 12.78 -16.25 7.56
N THR A 104 13.17 -16.98 8.60
CA THR A 104 13.84 -16.46 9.79
C THR A 104 15.21 -17.12 9.89
N GLU A 105 16.13 -16.51 10.64
CA GLU A 105 17.42 -17.15 10.92
C GLU A 105 17.28 -18.30 11.93
N SER A 106 16.34 -18.16 12.87
CA SER A 106 15.98 -19.18 13.86
C SER A 106 14.55 -18.95 14.34
N PHE A 107 13.86 -20.02 14.75
CA PHE A 107 12.52 -19.96 15.34
C PHE A 107 12.32 -21.10 16.33
N GLY A 108 11.92 -20.76 17.55
CA GLY A 108 11.63 -21.68 18.64
C GLY A 108 10.13 -21.83 18.87
N LEU A 109 9.60 -21.12 19.88
CA LEU A 109 8.23 -21.32 20.38
C LEU A 109 7.35 -20.07 20.36
N GLY A 110 7.88 -18.93 20.78
CA GLY A 110 7.15 -17.69 20.97
C GLY A 110 7.26 -16.73 19.78
N LEU A 111 6.17 -15.99 19.57
CA LEU A 111 6.02 -14.93 18.58
C LEU A 111 5.39 -13.72 19.26
N ALA A 112 5.99 -12.53 19.13
CA ALA A 112 5.42 -11.28 19.59
C ALA A 112 5.52 -10.22 18.50
N ILE A 113 4.52 -9.35 18.40
CA ILE A 113 4.46 -8.28 17.40
C ILE A 113 4.36 -6.95 18.13
N SER A 114 5.26 -6.02 17.81
CA SER A 114 5.06 -4.60 18.12
C SER A 114 4.58 -3.91 16.86
N SER A 115 3.28 -3.71 16.78
CA SER A 115 2.59 -3.13 15.62
C SER A 115 2.96 -1.67 15.37
N LYS A 116 3.40 -0.95 16.42
CA LYS A 116 3.82 0.46 16.32
C LYS A 116 5.18 0.61 15.64
N GLU A 117 6.11 -0.28 15.98
CA GLU A 117 7.49 -0.23 15.48
C GLU A 117 7.66 -1.17 14.26
N ASP A 118 6.58 -1.83 13.83
CA ASP A 118 6.53 -2.85 12.78
C ASP A 118 7.61 -3.94 12.93
N ILE A 119 7.84 -4.39 14.16
CA ILE A 119 8.82 -5.44 14.49
C ILE A 119 8.13 -6.71 14.94
N ILE A 120 8.73 -7.84 14.58
CA ILE A 120 8.38 -9.17 15.08
C ILE A 120 9.55 -9.71 15.91
N GLY A 121 9.24 -10.15 17.13
CA GLY A 121 10.16 -10.84 18.01
C GLY A 121 9.85 -12.33 18.00
N VAL A 122 10.88 -13.16 17.79
CA VAL A 122 10.76 -14.62 17.82
C VAL A 122 11.74 -15.18 18.83
N SER A 123 11.26 -16.10 19.68
CA SER A 123 12.15 -16.80 20.61
C SER A 123 12.95 -17.84 19.84
N ASN A 124 14.23 -17.98 20.13
CA ASN A 124 15.10 -19.01 19.57
C ASN A 124 15.45 -20.00 20.68
N SER A 125 14.86 -21.19 20.65
CA SER A 125 15.06 -22.19 21.71
C SER A 125 16.37 -22.97 21.55
N ALA A 126 17.08 -22.82 20.43
CA ALA A 126 18.34 -23.53 20.17
C ALA A 126 19.56 -22.84 20.79
N ASP A 127 19.50 -21.53 20.99
CA ASP A 127 20.60 -20.70 21.50
C ASP A 127 20.19 -19.81 22.69
N ASP A 128 18.99 -20.00 23.23
CA ASP A 128 18.39 -19.22 24.31
C ASP A 128 18.32 -17.71 24.04
N THR A 129 18.13 -17.31 22.77
CA THR A 129 18.04 -15.90 22.35
C THR A 129 16.64 -15.49 21.89
N VAL A 130 16.48 -14.20 21.58
CA VAL A 130 15.31 -13.64 20.88
C VAL A 130 15.80 -12.89 19.66
N SER A 131 15.35 -13.29 18.47
CA SER A 131 15.58 -12.52 17.24
C SER A 131 14.48 -11.49 17.06
N ILE A 132 14.87 -10.24 16.85
CA ILE A 132 13.95 -9.14 16.55
C ILE A 132 14.21 -8.71 15.11
N SER A 133 13.20 -8.84 14.26
CA SER A 133 13.27 -8.46 12.85
C SER A 133 12.22 -7.39 12.56
N GLY A 134 12.62 -6.32 11.86
CA GLY A 134 11.70 -5.30 11.38
C GLY A 134 11.06 -5.71 10.05
N LEU A 135 9.75 -5.51 9.93
CA LEU A 135 9.03 -5.49 8.67
C LEU A 135 9.32 -4.11 8.04
N GLN A 136 10.35 -4.03 7.21
CA GLN A 136 10.57 -2.83 6.42
C GLN A 136 9.53 -2.80 5.29
N SER A 137 8.34 -2.27 5.57
CA SER A 137 7.44 -1.80 4.51
C SER A 137 7.38 -0.29 4.61
N GLY A 138 8.35 0.39 3.97
CA GLY A 138 8.19 1.81 3.70
C GLY A 138 6.93 2.08 2.86
N PRO A 139 6.41 3.31 2.84
CA PRO A 139 5.37 3.66 1.88
C PRO A 139 5.89 3.37 0.47
N THR A 140 5.19 2.50 -0.26
CA THR A 140 5.49 2.26 -1.68
C THR A 140 4.76 3.32 -2.49
N VAL A 141 5.50 4.19 -3.18
CA VAL A 141 4.91 5.15 -4.12
C VAL A 141 4.82 4.46 -5.48
N THR A 142 3.60 4.13 -5.92
CA THR A 142 3.34 3.63 -7.26
C THR A 142 2.78 4.77 -8.11
N VAL A 143 3.52 5.15 -9.15
CA VAL A 143 3.04 6.06 -10.19
C VAL A 143 2.42 5.19 -11.28
N ASN A 144 1.22 5.55 -11.77
CA ASN A 144 0.60 4.82 -12.87
C ASN A 144 1.51 4.93 -14.12
N GLU A 145 1.86 3.79 -14.72
CA GLU A 145 2.75 3.70 -15.88
C GLU A 145 2.22 4.47 -17.10
N GLU A 146 0.90 4.68 -17.18
CA GLU A 146 0.25 5.47 -18.25
C GLU A 146 0.63 6.96 -18.20
N TYR A 147 1.14 7.49 -17.08
CA TYR A 147 1.53 8.89 -16.92
C TYR A 147 3.02 9.16 -17.16
N TYR A 148 3.79 8.17 -17.66
CA TYR A 148 5.21 8.35 -17.91
C TYR A 148 5.49 9.47 -18.93
N GLU A 149 4.73 9.51 -20.03
CA GLU A 149 4.91 10.50 -21.09
C GLU A 149 4.64 11.93 -20.59
N ASP A 150 3.55 12.14 -19.83
CA ASP A 150 3.22 13.44 -19.23
C ASP A 150 4.30 13.90 -18.25
N ARG A 151 4.91 12.97 -17.50
CA ARG A 151 6.01 13.28 -16.58
C ARG A 151 7.25 13.79 -17.31
N GLU A 152 7.61 13.17 -18.43
CA GLU A 152 8.73 13.65 -19.26
C GLU A 152 8.40 15.02 -19.86
N ASP A 153 7.14 15.30 -20.24
CA ASP A 153 6.74 16.62 -20.71
C ASP A 153 6.94 17.70 -19.63
N PHE A 154 6.60 17.44 -18.37
CA PHE A 154 6.82 18.40 -17.27
C PHE A 154 8.30 18.76 -17.01
N GLN A 155 9.26 17.96 -17.47
CA GLN A 155 10.69 18.31 -17.40
C GLN A 155 11.08 19.39 -18.42
N HIS A 156 10.28 19.57 -19.47
CA HIS A 156 10.59 20.46 -20.59
C HIS A 156 9.58 21.59 -20.75
N ASN A 157 8.34 21.33 -20.40
CA ASN A 157 7.23 22.27 -20.41
C ASN A 157 6.68 22.33 -18.98
N PRO A 158 6.99 23.39 -18.21
CA PRO A 158 6.50 23.50 -16.86
C PRO A 158 5.00 23.80 -16.87
N ALA A 159 4.33 23.49 -15.77
CA ALA A 159 2.91 23.73 -15.60
C ALA A 159 2.61 24.63 -14.40
N MET A 160 1.64 25.51 -14.58
CA MET A 160 1.11 26.32 -13.50
C MET A 160 -0.10 25.60 -12.90
N VAL A 161 0.00 25.21 -11.63
CA VAL A 161 -1.10 24.57 -10.90
C VAL A 161 -2.17 25.61 -10.59
N GLY A 162 -3.41 25.32 -10.96
CA GLY A 162 -4.56 26.15 -10.57
C GLY A 162 -5.31 25.57 -9.37
N HIS A 163 -5.44 24.24 -9.30
CA HIS A 163 -6.18 23.57 -8.22
C HIS A 163 -5.69 22.13 -8.04
N VAL A 164 -5.69 21.66 -6.78
CA VAL A 164 -5.36 20.26 -6.45
C VAL A 164 -6.46 19.66 -5.60
N LYS A 165 -6.90 18.46 -5.99
CA LYS A 165 -7.78 17.61 -5.19
C LYS A 165 -7.02 16.38 -4.71
N LEU A 166 -7.09 16.15 -3.41
CA LEU A 166 -6.46 15.05 -2.70
C LEU A 166 -7.52 14.08 -2.24
N VAL A 167 -7.36 12.81 -2.58
CA VAL A 167 -8.27 11.74 -2.18
C VAL A 167 -7.47 10.70 -1.40
N ALA A 168 -7.76 10.54 -0.11
CA ALA A 168 -7.13 9.53 0.72
C ALA A 168 -8.09 8.36 0.97
N SER A 169 -7.58 7.13 0.99
CA SER A 169 -8.36 5.98 1.44
C SER A 169 -8.52 5.96 2.97
N GLY A 170 -9.64 5.42 3.45
CA GLY A 170 -9.95 5.25 4.87
C GLY A 170 -10.49 6.51 5.57
N GLU A 171 -10.60 6.44 6.89
CA GLU A 171 -11.24 7.48 7.74
C GLU A 171 -10.24 8.54 8.24
N ASP A 172 -8.94 8.25 8.27
CA ASP A 172 -7.93 9.11 8.90
C ASP A 172 -7.43 10.24 8.00
N ARG A 173 -7.60 11.50 8.38
CA ARG A 173 -7.23 12.63 7.50
C ARG A 173 -5.73 12.80 7.25
N ILE A 174 -5.39 13.20 6.03
CA ILE A 174 -4.08 13.81 5.73
C ILE A 174 -4.13 15.27 6.22
N ASN A 175 -3.16 15.67 7.03
CA ASN A 175 -3.22 16.96 7.73
C ASN A 175 -2.32 18.05 7.13
N ALA A 176 -1.26 17.66 6.41
CA ALA A 176 -0.30 18.62 5.88
C ALA A 176 0.39 18.09 4.62
N LEU A 177 0.74 19.04 3.76
CA LEU A 177 1.56 18.86 2.58
C LEU A 177 2.71 19.88 2.63
N GLN A 178 3.93 19.41 2.45
CA GLN A 178 5.12 20.25 2.35
C GLN A 178 5.56 20.38 0.90
N ILE A 179 5.69 21.61 0.44
CA ILE A 179 6.28 21.93 -0.86
C ILE A 179 7.70 22.40 -0.58
N THR A 180 8.68 21.70 -1.16
CA THR A 180 10.08 22.09 -1.10
C THR A 180 10.51 22.57 -2.48
N GLU A 181 10.88 23.84 -2.56
CA GLU A 181 11.47 24.45 -3.75
C GLU A 181 12.96 24.61 -3.53
N LYS A 182 13.75 24.22 -4.53
CA LYS A 182 15.21 24.37 -4.50
C LYS A 182 15.64 25.42 -5.51
N SER A 183 16.29 26.47 -5.03
CA SER A 183 16.86 27.49 -5.90
C SER A 183 18.06 26.96 -6.67
N VAL A 184 18.46 27.68 -7.72
CA VAL A 184 19.69 27.40 -8.48
C VAL A 184 20.96 27.44 -7.62
N THR A 185 20.95 28.16 -6.50
CA THR A 185 22.06 28.23 -5.53
C THR A 185 22.02 27.10 -4.49
N GLY A 186 21.04 26.19 -4.57
CA GLY A 186 20.84 25.08 -3.65
C GLY A 186 20.12 25.45 -2.36
N THR A 187 19.58 26.66 -2.25
CA THR A 187 18.76 27.07 -1.09
C THR A 187 17.40 26.40 -1.20
N GLU A 188 16.96 25.74 -0.12
CA GLU A 188 15.67 25.08 -0.08
C GLU A 188 14.68 25.90 0.75
N ILE A 189 13.51 26.19 0.16
CA ILE A 189 12.39 26.84 0.83
C ILE A 189 11.30 25.79 0.99
N CYS A 190 10.89 25.54 2.23
CA CYS A 190 9.81 24.60 2.54
C CYS A 190 8.57 25.36 3.01
N LYS A 191 7.49 25.24 2.23
CA LYS A 191 6.16 25.78 2.58
C LYS A 191 5.25 24.62 2.99
N THR A 192 4.62 24.74 4.16
CA THR A 192 3.60 23.78 4.60
C THR A 192 2.21 24.32 4.28
N ILE A 193 1.40 23.51 3.62
CA ILE A 193 -0.02 23.76 3.37
C ILE A 193 -0.83 22.86 4.30
N SER A 194 -1.68 23.48 5.11
CA SER A 194 -2.57 22.78 6.04
C SER A 194 -3.77 22.23 5.28
N LEU A 195 -3.97 20.92 5.36
CA LEU A 195 -5.09 20.22 4.72
C LEU A 195 -6.29 20.06 5.67
N SER A 196 -6.10 20.32 6.96
CA SER A 196 -7.16 20.20 7.97
C SER A 196 -8.28 21.21 7.80
N ASN A 197 -7.99 22.36 7.22
CA ASN A 197 -8.96 23.44 6.98
C ASN A 197 -9.61 23.36 5.60
N SER A 198 -9.14 22.46 4.74
CA SER A 198 -9.72 22.23 3.41
C SER A 198 -10.94 21.30 3.56
N GLN A 199 -12.07 21.65 2.95
CA GLN A 199 -13.29 20.85 2.96
C GLN A 199 -13.68 20.43 1.54
N SER A 200 -14.10 19.17 1.38
CA SER A 200 -14.75 18.74 0.13
C SER A 200 -16.11 19.44 -0.01
N PRO A 201 -16.43 20.05 -1.17
CA PRO A 201 -17.72 20.67 -1.44
C PRO A 201 -18.91 19.70 -1.38
N GLN A 202 -18.67 18.39 -1.43
CA GLN A 202 -19.72 17.36 -1.54
C GLN A 202 -19.70 16.32 -0.41
N ASN A 203 -19.00 16.58 0.71
CA ASN A 203 -18.93 15.67 1.87
C ASN A 203 -18.51 14.22 1.52
N PHE A 204 -17.73 14.02 0.45
CA PHE A 204 -17.17 12.70 0.14
C PHE A 204 -16.02 12.39 1.08
N ALA A 205 -16.23 11.54 2.09
CA ALA A 205 -15.20 10.91 2.95
C ALA A 205 -13.92 11.77 3.17
N ASN A 206 -12.74 11.15 3.13
CA ASN A 206 -11.45 11.79 3.38
C ASN A 206 -10.87 12.46 2.13
N VAL A 207 -11.62 13.42 1.59
CA VAL A 207 -11.24 14.22 0.42
C VAL A 207 -10.98 15.66 0.87
N SER A 208 -9.81 16.18 0.47
CA SER A 208 -9.44 17.59 0.66
C SER A 208 -9.28 18.27 -0.71
N GLU A 209 -10.05 19.33 -0.93
CA GLU A 209 -9.86 20.22 -2.09
C GLU A 209 -9.08 21.46 -1.66
N VAL A 210 -7.96 21.70 -2.32
CA VAL A 210 -6.94 22.65 -1.87
C VAL A 210 -6.73 23.71 -2.96
N PHE A 211 -7.13 24.93 -2.64
CA PHE A 211 -6.96 26.10 -3.51
C PHE A 211 -5.69 26.90 -3.19
N ASP A 212 -5.08 26.70 -2.02
CA ASP A 212 -3.78 27.28 -1.63
C ASP A 212 -2.59 26.80 -2.50
N PHE A 213 -2.88 25.94 -3.48
CA PHE A 213 -1.98 25.47 -4.53
C PHE A 213 -1.95 26.35 -5.78
N ASP A 214 -2.88 27.28 -5.95
CA ASP A 214 -2.92 28.15 -7.12
C ASP A 214 -1.60 28.94 -7.27
N GLY A 215 -1.03 28.90 -8.47
CA GLY A 215 0.22 29.56 -8.82
C GLY A 215 1.52 28.80 -8.48
N ASN A 216 1.45 27.57 -7.95
CA ASN A 216 2.65 26.74 -7.80
C ASN A 216 3.08 26.13 -9.14
N LEU A 217 4.38 25.94 -9.32
CA LEU A 217 4.97 25.40 -10.55
C LEU A 217 5.22 23.88 -10.45
N ILE A 218 4.96 23.16 -11.53
CA ILE A 218 5.45 21.79 -11.75
C ILE A 218 6.48 21.87 -12.86
N ASP A 219 7.76 21.73 -12.52
CA ASP A 219 8.91 21.89 -13.43
C ASP A 219 9.99 20.81 -13.25
N GLY A 220 9.70 19.78 -12.43
CA GLY A 220 10.67 18.74 -12.06
C GLY A 220 11.66 19.13 -10.95
N HIS A 221 11.70 20.38 -10.50
CA HIS A 221 12.53 20.83 -9.37
C HIS A 221 11.75 21.00 -8.07
N VAL A 222 10.44 21.26 -8.16
CA VAL A 222 9.57 21.33 -6.99
C VAL A 222 9.29 19.92 -6.44
N THR A 223 9.60 19.70 -5.16
CA THR A 223 9.35 18.42 -4.49
C THR A 223 8.13 18.52 -3.58
N TRP A 224 7.21 17.56 -3.69
CA TRP A 224 6.00 17.49 -2.88
C TRP A 224 6.16 16.37 -1.85
N CYS A 225 6.09 16.74 -0.58
CA CYS A 225 6.34 15.86 0.56
C CYS A 225 5.07 15.70 1.38
N PHE A 226 4.74 14.46 1.71
CA PHE A 226 3.52 14.11 2.43
C PHE A 226 3.83 13.30 3.68
N LYS A 227 3.04 13.54 4.71
CA LYS A 227 2.90 12.62 5.83
C LYS A 227 1.52 12.00 5.78
N ILE A 228 1.45 10.74 5.40
CA ILE A 228 0.23 9.96 5.31
C ILE A 228 0.19 8.94 6.45
N ASN A 229 -1.01 8.52 6.85
CA ASN A 229 -1.11 7.43 7.81
C ASN A 229 -0.81 6.08 7.12
N PRO A 230 -0.42 5.06 7.88
CA PRO A 230 -0.17 3.73 7.32
C PRO A 230 -1.37 3.16 6.56
N PHE A 231 -1.10 2.39 5.51
CA PHE A 231 -2.10 1.75 4.63
C PHE A 231 -3.07 2.69 3.92
N GLN A 232 -2.76 3.98 3.87
CA GLN A 232 -3.50 4.93 3.06
C GLN A 232 -2.94 4.98 1.64
N GLN A 233 -3.85 4.95 0.67
CA GLN A 233 -3.58 5.35 -0.69
C GLN A 233 -3.99 6.81 -0.84
N VAL A 234 -3.14 7.62 -1.46
CA VAL A 234 -3.45 9.03 -1.78
C VAL A 234 -3.43 9.22 -3.28
N THR A 235 -4.51 9.74 -3.83
CA THR A 235 -4.64 10.09 -5.23
C THR A 235 -4.67 11.60 -5.38
N PHE A 236 -3.92 12.09 -6.36
CA PHE A 236 -3.86 13.49 -6.74
C PHE A 236 -4.64 13.70 -8.03
N LEU A 237 -5.53 14.68 -8.03
CA LEU A 237 -6.08 15.24 -9.25
C LEU A 237 -5.59 16.68 -9.33
N ILE A 238 -4.69 16.93 -10.28
CA ILE A 238 -4.04 18.23 -10.46
C ILE A 238 -4.65 18.89 -11.70
N TYR A 239 -5.17 20.09 -11.52
CA TYR A 239 -5.66 20.93 -12.60
C TYR A 239 -4.61 22.01 -12.84
N TYR A 240 -4.10 22.08 -14.06
CA TYR A 240 -2.97 22.94 -14.39
C TYR A 240 -3.12 23.54 -15.79
N ASN A 241 -2.40 24.64 -16.01
CA ASN A 241 -2.18 25.20 -17.34
C ASN A 241 -0.74 24.91 -17.76
N GLN A 242 -0.59 24.19 -18.87
CA GLN A 242 0.71 23.84 -19.43
C GLN A 242 1.35 25.06 -20.09
N ILE A 243 2.61 25.36 -19.76
CA ILE A 243 3.38 26.41 -20.44
C ILE A 243 4.11 25.75 -21.61
N GLU A 244 3.64 26.01 -22.83
CA GLU A 244 4.30 25.54 -24.05
C GLU A 244 5.58 26.36 -24.29
N MET A 245 6.70 25.98 -23.65
CA MET A 245 7.98 26.70 -23.72
C MET A 245 8.49 26.84 -25.15
N TYR A 246 8.14 25.90 -26.02
CA TYR A 246 8.41 25.97 -27.46
C TYR A 246 7.93 27.28 -28.11
N ASN A 247 6.74 27.77 -27.72
CA ASN A 247 6.18 29.00 -28.29
C ASN A 247 6.99 30.24 -27.90
N MET A 248 7.77 30.14 -26.81
CA MET A 248 8.65 31.20 -26.31
C MET A 248 10.04 31.17 -26.98
N LEU A 249 10.39 30.11 -27.71
CA LEU A 249 11.68 30.01 -28.40
C LEU A 249 11.66 30.68 -29.79
N PRO A 250 12.76 31.35 -30.19
CA PRO A 250 12.94 31.85 -31.56
C PRO A 250 12.84 30.73 -32.60
N GLU A 251 12.36 31.05 -33.80
CA GLU A 251 12.04 30.08 -34.87
C GLU A 251 13.20 29.13 -35.22
N LYS A 252 14.45 29.62 -35.15
CA LYS A 252 15.67 28.82 -35.41
C LYS A 252 16.02 27.83 -34.28
N SER A 253 15.57 28.10 -33.06
CA SER A 253 15.83 27.26 -31.86
C SER A 253 14.79 26.17 -31.67
N ARG A 254 13.66 26.27 -32.37
CA ARG A 254 12.55 25.29 -32.35
C ARG A 254 12.91 23.94 -32.99
N ILE A 255 13.95 23.90 -33.85
CA ILE A 255 14.30 22.74 -34.67
C ILE A 255 15.43 21.89 -34.04
N SER A 256 16.20 22.45 -33.10
CA SER A 256 17.44 21.83 -32.60
C SER A 256 17.33 21.08 -31.27
N THR A 257 16.16 21.08 -30.61
CA THR A 257 16.03 20.52 -29.24
C THR A 257 15.69 19.04 -29.19
N GLY A 258 15.50 18.34 -30.33
CA GLY A 258 15.24 16.89 -30.32
C GLY A 258 13.98 16.47 -29.56
N VAL A 259 13.08 17.41 -29.27
CA VAL A 259 11.78 17.15 -28.64
C VAL A 259 10.95 16.36 -29.64
N GLN A 260 10.96 15.03 -29.52
CA GLN A 260 9.90 14.21 -30.10
C GLN A 260 8.58 14.77 -29.58
N MET A 261 7.71 15.10 -30.52
CA MET A 261 6.49 15.85 -30.33
C MET A 261 5.70 15.31 -29.12
N SER A 262 5.52 16.09 -28.05
CA SER A 262 4.47 15.83 -27.04
C SER A 262 3.06 16.12 -27.58
N LYS A 263 2.90 16.10 -28.91
CA LYS A 263 1.62 16.10 -29.62
C LYS A 263 1.57 14.87 -30.51
N GLY A 264 1.66 13.70 -29.89
CA GLY A 264 1.50 12.42 -30.57
C GLY A 264 0.04 12.21 -30.96
N ILE A 265 -0.24 12.26 -32.26
CA ILE A 265 -1.50 11.80 -32.84
C ILE A 265 -1.75 10.35 -32.37
N PRO A 266 -2.97 9.96 -31.93
CA PRO A 266 -3.25 8.58 -31.53
C PRO A 266 -2.84 7.61 -32.64
N VAL A 267 -2.09 6.56 -32.30
CA VAL A 267 -1.58 5.56 -33.26
C VAL A 267 -2.68 4.99 -34.16
N SER A 268 -3.92 4.92 -33.66
CA SER A 268 -5.11 4.54 -34.41
C SER A 268 -5.45 5.41 -35.64
N TRP A 269 -4.85 6.59 -35.78
CA TRP A 269 -5.05 7.49 -36.93
C TRP A 269 -3.97 7.33 -38.01
N LEU A 270 -2.93 6.53 -37.77
CA LEU A 270 -1.88 6.23 -38.75
C LEU A 270 -2.23 5.02 -39.64
N ASP A 271 -3.27 4.27 -39.30
CA ASP A 271 -3.77 3.13 -40.09
C ASP A 271 -4.82 3.58 -41.13
N ASN A 272 -4.42 4.41 -42.10
CA ASN A 272 -5.15 4.47 -43.38
C ASN A 272 -4.26 5.00 -44.53
N PRO A 273 -3.61 4.13 -45.31
CA PRO A 273 -2.89 4.55 -46.50
C PRO A 273 -3.81 4.45 -47.72
N LYS A 274 -4.38 5.57 -48.14
CA LYS A 274 -4.78 5.78 -49.53
C LYS A 274 -4.37 7.18 -49.92
N ASP A 275 -3.23 7.29 -50.58
CA ASP A 275 -3.14 7.68 -51.98
C ASP A 275 -1.66 7.77 -52.38
N GLU A 276 -1.27 6.95 -53.36
CA GLU A 276 0.08 6.93 -53.93
C GLU A 276 0.44 8.30 -54.54
N PRO A 277 1.72 8.73 -54.47
CA PRO A 277 2.15 9.94 -55.15
C PRO A 277 2.26 9.68 -56.67
N PRO A 278 1.98 10.68 -57.52
CA PRO A 278 2.28 10.56 -58.94
C PRO A 278 3.79 10.54 -59.14
N ASN A 279 4.18 9.70 -60.09
CA ASN A 279 5.55 9.44 -60.49
C ASN A 279 6.12 10.59 -61.34
N GLU A 280 7.44 10.54 -61.54
CA GLU A 280 8.27 11.26 -62.52
C GLU A 280 9.02 12.52 -62.05
N SER A 281 10.31 12.29 -61.79
CA SER A 281 11.43 12.90 -62.52
C SER A 281 11.16 14.18 -63.33
N THR A 282 11.76 15.31 -62.95
CA THR A 282 12.89 15.94 -63.66
C THR A 282 13.25 17.31 -63.04
N TYR A 283 14.56 17.49 -62.81
CA TYR A 283 15.35 18.69 -62.45
C TYR A 283 15.14 19.36 -61.08
#